data_AF-A0A7J2V9P8-F1
#
_entry.id   AF-A0A7J2V9P8-F1
#
_cell.length_a   1.000
_cell.length_b   1.000
_cell.length_c   1.000
_cell.angle_alpha   90.00
_cell.angle_beta   90.00
_cell.angle_gamma   90.00
#
_symmetry.space_group_name_H-M   'P 1'
#
loop_
_entity.id
_entity.type
_entity.pdbx_description
1 polymer ?
#
loop_
_entity_poly.entity_id
_entity_poly.type
_entity_poly.pdbx_seq_one_letter_code
_entity_poly.pdbx_strand_id
1 'polypeptide(L)' 'MAIRVVLVGIEGAVNLGVIARTCVNFNVGELYLVKPVASIEEALHYAAHGRNLLSSSIIVESL' A
#
# COMPACT_ATOMS: atom_id res chain seq x y z
N MET A 1 -2.27 6.97 -18.59
CA MET A 1 -3.07 7.27 -17.38
C MET A 1 -2.79 6.16 -16.39
N ALA A 2 -2.38 6.49 -15.16
CA ALA A 2 -2.14 5.50 -14.10
C ALA A 2 -3.24 5.62 -13.04
N ILE A 3 -3.73 4.47 -12.53
CA ILE A 3 -4.66 4.44 -11.40
C ILE A 3 -3.85 4.55 -10.11
N ARG A 4 -4.30 5.44 -9.21
CA ARG A 4 -3.78 5.59 -7.85
C ARG A 4 -4.76 4.99 -6.84
N VAL A 5 -4.25 4.15 -5.95
CA VAL A 5 -4.98 3.67 -4.77
C VAL A 5 -4.53 4.47 -3.55
N VAL A 6 -5.49 5.02 -2.81
CA VAL A 6 -5.26 5.81 -1.59
C VAL A 6 -5.87 5.08 -0.41
N LEU A 7 -5.05 4.72 0.58
CA LEU A 7 -5.49 4.05 1.80
C LEU A 7 -5.45 5.04 2.97
N VAL A 8 -6.61 5.38 3.52
CA VAL A 8 -6.74 6.34 4.62
C VAL A 8 -6.88 5.59 5.94
N GLY A 9 -5.99 5.88 6.89
CA GLY A 9 -6.06 5.31 8.24
C GLY A 9 -5.91 3.80 8.29
N ILE A 10 -5.19 3.17 7.36
CA ILE A 10 -5.04 1.70 7.33
C ILE A 10 -4.35 1.21 8.62
N GLU A 11 -5.00 0.29 9.34
CA GLU A 11 -4.52 -0.20 10.65
C GLU A 11 -3.80 -1.55 10.58
N GLY A 12 -4.30 -2.48 9.76
CA GLY A 12 -3.79 -3.85 9.70
C GLY A 12 -2.68 -4.05 8.68
N ALA A 13 -1.50 -4.51 9.12
CA ALA A 13 -0.37 -4.83 8.27
C ALA A 13 -0.69 -5.93 7.22
N VAL A 14 -1.46 -6.95 7.61
CA VAL A 14 -1.96 -7.98 6.69
C VAL A 14 -2.75 -7.37 5.54
N ASN A 15 -3.70 -6.49 5.86
CA ASN A 15 -4.54 -5.82 4.85
C ASN A 15 -3.68 -4.93 3.95
N LEU A 16 -2.77 -4.15 4.52
CA LEU A 16 -1.86 -3.28 3.76
C LEU A 16 -1.04 -4.08 2.74
N GLY A 17 -0.43 -5.19 3.15
CA GLY A 17 0.33 -6.04 2.23
C GLY A 17 -0.54 -6.71 1.17
N VAL A 18 -1.69 -7.26 1.55
CA VAL A 18 -2.62 -7.90 0.59
C VAL A 18 -3.15 -6.88 -0.43
N ILE A 19 -3.43 -5.63 -0.03
CA ILE A 19 -3.83 -4.57 -0.95
C ILE A 19 -2.69 -4.23 -1.92
N ALA A 20 -1.45 -4.09 -1.44
CA ALA A 20 -0.30 -3.84 -2.30
C ALA A 20 -0.10 -4.97 -3.34
N ARG A 21 -0.29 -6.23 -2.92
CA ARG A 21 -0.31 -7.39 -3.83
C ARG A 21 -1.41 -7.29 -4.88
N THR A 22 -2.61 -6.91 -4.48
CA THR A 22 -3.74 -6.73 -5.40
C THR A 22 -3.47 -5.61 -6.40
N CYS A 23 -2.87 -4.51 -5.97
CA CYS A 23 -2.52 -3.38 -6.83
C CYS A 23 -1.64 -3.81 -8.02
N VAL A 24 -0.57 -4.58 -7.76
CA VAL A 24 0.31 -5.05 -8.84
C VAL A 24 -0.36 -6.06 -9.77
N ASN A 25 -1.29 -6.89 -9.26
CA ASN A 25 -2.05 -7.84 -10.09
C ASN A 25 -2.95 -7.16 -11.13
N PHE A 26 -3.35 -5.91 -10.88
CA PHE A 26 -4.23 -5.13 -11.76
C PHE A 26 -3.55 -3.90 -12.34
N ASN A 27 -2.20 -3.88 -12.38
CA ASN A 27 -1.42 -2.79 -12.96
C ASN A 27 -1.75 -1.40 -12.38
N VAL A 28 -2.08 -1.32 -11.09
CA VAL A 28 -2.17 -0.04 -10.37
C VAL A 28 -0.78 0.58 -10.35
N GLY A 29 -0.70 1.85 -10.76
CA GLY A 29 0.59 2.53 -10.92
C GLY A 29 1.10 3.18 -9.65
N GLU A 30 0.20 3.53 -8.71
CA GLU A 30 0.54 4.35 -7.56
C GLU A 30 -0.21 3.89 -6.30
N LEU A 31 0.50 3.85 -5.17
CA LEU A 31 -0.05 3.56 -3.84
C LEU A 31 0.30 4.70 -2.88
N TYR A 32 -0.72 5.30 -2.28
CA TYR A 32 -0.61 6.37 -1.31
C TYR A 32 -1.22 5.94 0.02
N LEU A 33 -0.56 6.30 1.12
CA LEU A 33 -1.00 6.02 2.48
C LEU A 33 -1.26 7.35 3.20
N VAL A 34 -2.49 7.59 3.64
CA VAL A 34 -2.84 8.76 4.43
C VAL A 34 -2.91 8.33 5.90
N LYS A 35 -1.99 8.85 6.73
CA LYS A 35 -1.89 8.51 8.17
C LYS A 35 -2.04 7.01 8.45
N PRO A 36 -1.20 6.14 7.86
CA PRO A 36 -1.24 4.71 8.18
C PRO A 36 -0.89 4.49 9.65
N VAL A 37 -1.64 3.60 10.30
CA VAL A 37 -1.30 3.08 11.63
C VAL A 37 -0.57 1.73 11.51
N ALA A 38 -0.82 1.00 10.43
CA ALA A 38 -0.19 -0.28 10.12
C ALA A 38 1.33 -0.18 9.98
N SER A 39 2.05 -1.19 10.49
CA SER A 39 3.48 -1.35 10.23
C SER A 39 3.72 -1.72 8.76
N ILE A 40 4.45 -0.86 8.05
CA ILE A 40 4.86 -1.12 6.65
C ILE A 40 5.84 -2.30 6.60
N GLU A 41 6.77 -2.38 7.56
CA GLU A 41 7.74 -3.48 7.63
C GLU A 41 7.04 -4.83 7.76
N GLU A 42 6.05 -4.92 8.64
CA GLU A 42 5.24 -6.13 8.80
C GLU A 42 4.41 -6.41 7.55
N ALA A 43 3.80 -5.37 6.96
CA ALA A 43 2.98 -5.49 5.76
C ALA A 43 3.74 -6.04 4.56
N LEU A 44 5.05 -5.77 4.45
CA LEU A 44 5.88 -6.32 3.39
C LEU A 44 5.84 -7.86 3.36
N HIS A 45 5.72 -8.54 4.52
CA HIS A 45 5.59 -10.01 4.58
C HIS A 45 4.37 -10.54 3.83
N TYR A 46 3.30 -9.75 3.70
CA TYR A 46 2.05 -10.13 3.03
C TYR A 46 1.96 -9.63 1.58
N ALA A 47 2.90 -8.80 1.13
CA ALA A 47 2.82 -8.08 -0.14
C ALA A 47 3.23 -8.89 -1.38
N ALA A 48 3.97 -10.00 -1.25
CA ALA A 48 4.48 -10.80 -2.37
C ALA A 48 5.12 -9.93 -3.48
N HIS A 49 4.63 -9.97 -4.72
CA HIS A 49 5.11 -9.12 -5.82
C HIS A 49 4.80 -7.62 -5.64
N GLY A 50 3.92 -7.26 -4.71
CA GLY A 50 3.58 -5.89 -4.33
C GLY A 50 4.59 -5.22 -3.39
N ARG A 51 5.67 -5.92 -2.96
CA ARG A 51 6.68 -5.35 -2.04
C ARG A 51 7.27 -4.05 -2.55
N ASN A 52 7.63 -3.98 -3.84
CA ASN A 52 8.24 -2.79 -4.42
C ASN A 52 7.27 -1.60 -4.45
N LEU A 53 5.99 -1.84 -4.79
CA LEU A 53 4.97 -0.80 -4.78
C LEU A 53 4.69 -0.29 -3.36
N LEU A 54 4.67 -1.19 -2.37
CA LEU A 54 4.47 -0.83 -0.97
C LEU A 54 5.67 -0.07 -0.39
N SER A 55 6.90 -0.50 -0.67
CA SER A 55 8.10 0.19 -0.18
C SER A 55 8.31 1.55 -0.82
N SER A 56 7.83 1.75 -2.06
CA SER A 56 7.83 3.06 -2.73
C SER A 56 6.55 3.86 -2.53
N SER A 57 5.65 3.43 -1.64
CA SER A 57 4.39 4.15 -1.40
C SER A 57 4.64 5.52 -0.78
N ILE A 58 3.80 6.49 -1.15
CA ILE A 58 3.92 7.87 -0.64
C ILE A 58 3.01 8.00 0.59
N ILE A 59 3.59 8.47 1.70
CA ILE A 59 2.88 8.69 2.96
C ILE A 59 2.58 10.18 3.12
N VAL A 60 1.34 10.52 3.45
CA VAL A 60 0.88 11.90 3.64
C VAL A 60 0.01 12.05 4.90
N GLU A 61 -0.10 13.27 5.41
CA GLU A 61 -0.84 13.60 6.64
C GLU A 61 -2.35 13.86 6.43
N SER A 62 -2.79 14.09 5.20
CA SER A 62 -4.19 14.35 4.87
C SER A 62 -4.53 13.82 3.48
N LEU A 63 -5.83 13.62 3.25
CA LEU A 63 -6.37 13.25 1.94
C LEU A 63 -6.31 14.44 0.97
#